data_AF-A0A1D1UL15-F1
#
_entry.id   AF-A0A1D1UL15-F1
#
_cell.length_a   1.000
_cell.length_b   1.000
_cell.length_c   1.000
_cell.angle_alpha   90.00
_cell.angle_beta   90.00
_cell.angle_gamma   90.00
#
_symmetry.space_group_name_H-M   'P 1'
#
loop_
_entity.id
_entity.type
_entity.pdbx_description
1 polymer ?
#
loop_
_entity_poly.entity_id
_entity_poly.type
_entity_poly.pdbx_seq_one_letter_code
_entity_poly.pdbx_strand_id
1 'polypeptide(L)'
;MAAEKYDVPQRPLYNKAKRKHPKKAGRPNTFSLEEETEICEILIRCSKIEVPLGKRTPIKIVKAVALAKGMNGAKFADRWHRNFLRRNREISLRMLSALNFKKSREWTAARYEEWISLLQKLKDDAFLDNPDGI
;
A
#
# COMPACT_ATOMS: atom_id res chain seq x y z
N MET A 1 -36.68 -2.82 -8.50
CA MET A 1 -36.03 -3.91 -9.28
C MET A 1 -34.50 -3.87 -9.12
N ALA A 2 -33.77 -4.96 -9.35
CA ALA A 2 -32.30 -4.97 -9.24
C ALA A 2 -31.62 -3.96 -10.19
N ALA A 3 -32.22 -3.68 -11.36
CA ALA A 3 -31.73 -2.67 -12.31
C ALA A 3 -31.74 -1.24 -11.72
N GLU A 4 -32.82 -0.88 -11.03
CA GLU A 4 -32.97 0.43 -10.38
C GLU A 4 -32.06 0.56 -9.15
N LYS A 5 -31.82 -0.54 -8.42
CA LYS A 5 -30.96 -0.54 -7.24
C LYS A 5 -29.49 -0.25 -7.54
N TYR A 6 -29.01 -0.66 -8.72
CA TYR A 6 -27.59 -0.57 -9.08
C TYR A 6 -27.32 0.43 -10.22
N ASP A 7 -28.33 1.15 -10.70
CA ASP A 7 -28.26 2.04 -11.87
C ASP A 7 -27.64 1.35 -13.10
N VAL A 8 -28.00 0.08 -13.31
CA VAL A 8 -27.51 -0.72 -14.44
C VAL A 8 -28.68 -1.06 -15.36
N PRO A 9 -28.56 -0.83 -16.68
CA PRO A 9 -29.60 -1.23 -17.63
C PRO A 9 -29.93 -2.72 -17.50
N GLN A 10 -31.19 -3.10 -17.79
CA GLN A 10 -31.67 -4.47 -17.62
C GLN A 10 -30.93 -5.49 -18.49
N ARG A 11 -30.52 -5.10 -19.71
CA ARG A 11 -29.77 -5.97 -20.64
C ARG A 11 -28.46 -6.52 -20.05
N PRO A 12 -27.57 -5.71 -19.44
CA PRO A 12 -26.40 -6.18 -18.71
C PRO A 12 -26.72 -7.20 -17.61
N LEU A 13 -27.75 -6.97 -16.79
CA LEU A 13 -28.15 -7.90 -15.74
C LEU A 13 -28.64 -9.23 -16.32
N TYR A 14 -29.45 -9.17 -17.37
CA TYR A 14 -29.90 -10.35 -18.11
C TYR A 14 -28.74 -11.12 -18.75
N ASN A 15 -27.78 -10.44 -19.37
CA ASN A 15 -26.59 -11.05 -19.96
C ASN A 15 -25.70 -11.71 -18.89
N LYS A 16 -25.61 -11.11 -17.70
CA LYS A 16 -24.86 -11.64 -16.56
C LYS A 16 -25.55 -12.86 -15.96
N ALA A 17 -26.88 -12.82 -15.81
CA ALA A 17 -27.70 -13.95 -15.37
C ALA A 17 -27.61 -15.14 -16.34
N LYS A 18 -27.65 -14.87 -17.66
CA LYS A 18 -27.49 -15.90 -18.71
C LYS A 18 -26.03 -16.29 -19.01
N ARG A 19 -25.04 -15.77 -18.27
CA ARG A 19 -23.60 -16.02 -18.50
C ARG A 19 -23.18 -15.88 -19.97
N LYS A 20 -23.76 -14.91 -20.71
CA LYS A 20 -23.50 -14.70 -22.15
C LYS A 20 -22.00 -14.52 -22.47
N HIS A 21 -21.24 -13.99 -21.52
CA HIS A 21 -19.79 -13.93 -21.56
C HIS A 21 -19.20 -14.82 -20.44
N PRO A 22 -18.85 -16.08 -20.73
CA PRO A 22 -18.44 -17.07 -19.72
C PRO A 22 -16.99 -16.90 -19.25
N LYS A 23 -16.30 -15.83 -19.66
CA LYS A 23 -14.93 -15.57 -19.22
C LYS A 23 -14.93 -15.40 -17.71
N LYS A 24 -14.14 -16.22 -17.01
CA LYS A 24 -13.91 -16.06 -15.57
C LYS A 24 -13.44 -14.63 -15.32
N ALA A 25 -13.94 -14.03 -14.24
CA ALA A 25 -13.39 -12.76 -13.79
C ALA A 25 -11.88 -12.91 -13.65
N GLY A 26 -11.12 -12.04 -14.32
CA GLY A 26 -9.66 -12.08 -14.23
C GLY A 26 -9.21 -11.86 -12.79
N ARG A 27 -7.97 -12.25 -12.48
CA ARG A 27 -7.37 -11.97 -11.18
C ARG A 27 -7.48 -10.45 -10.88
N PRO A 28 -7.86 -10.05 -9.65
CA PRO A 28 -7.80 -8.66 -9.24
C PRO A 28 -6.43 -8.08 -9.58
N ASN A 29 -6.43 -6.94 -10.27
CA ASN A 29 -5.22 -6.35 -10.83
C ASN A 29 -4.74 -5.14 -10.05
N THR A 30 -5.39 -4.87 -8.91
CA THR A 30 -5.21 -3.73 -8.01
C THR A 30 -5.50 -4.22 -6.59
N PHE A 31 -4.95 -3.54 -5.59
CA PHE A 31 -5.23 -3.80 -4.19
C PHE A 31 -6.71 -3.59 -3.85
N SER A 32 -7.22 -4.41 -2.93
CA SER A 32 -8.51 -4.17 -2.28
C SER A 32 -8.44 -2.95 -1.36
N LEU A 33 -9.59 -2.49 -0.87
CA LEU A 33 -9.64 -1.37 0.08
C LEU A 33 -8.94 -1.73 1.41
N GLU A 34 -9.08 -2.98 1.86
CA GLU A 34 -8.43 -3.51 3.06
C GLU A 34 -6.90 -3.52 2.88
N GLU A 35 -6.42 -4.05 1.74
CA GLU A 35 -4.99 -4.07 1.42
C GLU A 35 -4.40 -2.66 1.28
N GLU A 36 -5.16 -1.72 0.70
CA GLU A 36 -4.73 -0.32 0.68
C GLU A 36 -4.60 0.26 2.09
N THR A 37 -5.46 -0.14 3.03
CA THR A 37 -5.43 0.30 4.44
C THR A 37 -4.23 -0.27 5.18
N GLU A 38 -3.89 -1.55 4.98
CA GLU A 38 -2.67 -2.15 5.53
C GLU A 38 -1.41 -1.43 5.03
N ILE A 39 -1.34 -1.15 3.72
CA ILE A 39 -0.25 -0.37 3.12
C ILE A 39 -0.18 1.03 3.75
N CYS A 40 -1.34 1.63 4.01
CA CYS A 40 -1.44 2.92 4.66
C CYS A 40 -0.82 2.91 6.07
N GLU A 41 -1.14 1.91 6.87
CA GLU A 41 -0.58 1.74 8.21
C GLU A 41 0.93 1.54 8.19
N ILE A 42 1.45 0.72 7.26
CA ILE A 42 2.89 0.51 7.10
C ILE A 42 3.59 1.85 6.84
N LEU A 43 3.07 2.65 5.92
CA LEU A 43 3.64 3.96 5.59
C LEU A 43 3.58 4.93 6.78
N ILE A 44 2.50 4.91 7.55
CA ILE A 44 2.35 5.70 8.78
C ILE A 44 3.37 5.27 9.84
N ARG A 45 3.55 3.96 10.06
CA ARG A 45 4.53 3.42 11.00
C ARG A 45 5.95 3.82 10.57
N CYS A 46 6.29 3.68 9.29
CA CYS A 46 7.57 4.17 8.76
C CYS A 46 7.78 5.67 8.99
N SER A 47 6.72 6.49 8.86
CA SER A 47 6.80 7.92 9.15
C SER A 47 7.00 8.23 10.64
N LYS A 48 6.42 7.45 11.55
CA LYS A 48 6.58 7.61 13.01
C LYS A 48 7.99 7.26 13.47
N ILE A 49 8.61 6.30 12.81
CA ILE A 49 9.96 5.81 13.12
C ILE A 49 11.05 6.77 12.56
N GLU A 50 10.65 7.94 12.04
CA GLU A 50 11.54 8.93 11.41
C GLU A 50 12.41 8.36 10.26
N VAL A 51 11.97 7.25 9.66
CA VAL A 51 12.64 6.70 8.47
C VAL A 51 12.41 7.69 7.32
N PRO A 52 13.48 8.14 6.64
CA PRO A 52 13.36 9.11 5.57
C PRO A 52 12.71 8.40 4.37
N LEU A 53 11.40 8.51 4.28
CA LEU A 53 10.63 8.05 3.14
C LEU A 53 10.85 9.03 1.98
N GLY A 54 11.92 8.78 1.22
CA GLY A 54 12.13 9.49 -0.04
C GLY A 54 10.92 9.38 -0.97
N LYS A 55 10.74 10.35 -1.88
CA LYS A 55 9.59 10.44 -2.80
C LYS A 55 9.25 9.14 -3.56
N ARG A 56 10.24 8.28 -3.77
CA ARG A 56 10.10 7.00 -4.49
C ARG A 56 9.99 5.77 -3.58
N THR A 57 10.28 5.90 -2.28
CA THR A 57 10.31 4.78 -1.34
C THR A 57 8.93 4.13 -1.14
N PRO A 58 7.83 4.88 -0.97
CA PRO A 58 6.48 4.28 -0.89
C PRO A 58 6.11 3.50 -2.14
N ILE A 59 6.43 4.00 -3.34
CA ILE A 59 6.21 3.28 -4.60
C ILE A 59 7.00 1.96 -4.63
N LYS A 60 8.23 1.94 -4.10
CA LYS A 60 9.02 0.71 -4.02
C LYS A 60 8.39 -0.31 -3.08
N ILE A 61 7.91 0.12 -1.91
CA ILE A 61 7.22 -0.75 -0.93
C ILE A 61 5.96 -1.34 -1.57
N VAL A 62 5.12 -0.50 -2.18
CA VAL A 62 3.90 -0.92 -2.88
C VAL A 62 4.21 -1.93 -3.98
N LYS A 63 5.27 -1.69 -4.78
CA LYS A 63 5.70 -2.64 -5.82
C LYS A 63 6.20 -3.96 -5.25
N ALA A 64 6.91 -3.95 -4.13
CA ALA A 64 7.36 -5.17 -3.46
C ALA A 64 6.17 -6.00 -2.96
N VAL A 65 5.19 -5.37 -2.32
CA VAL A 65 3.94 -6.01 -1.89
C VAL A 65 3.16 -6.56 -3.08
N ALA A 66 3.06 -5.79 -4.17
CA ALA A 66 2.40 -6.22 -5.39
C ALA A 66 3.08 -7.46 -6.02
N LEU A 67 4.42 -7.47 -6.08
CA LEU A 67 5.19 -8.60 -6.60
C LEU A 67 5.03 -9.84 -5.72
N ALA A 68 5.07 -9.70 -4.39
CA ALA A 68 4.84 -10.80 -3.45
C ALA A 68 3.45 -11.42 -3.61
N LYS A 69 2.43 -10.60 -3.90
CA LYS A 69 1.08 -11.07 -4.23
C LYS A 69 0.95 -11.58 -5.67
N GLY A 70 2.01 -11.61 -6.48
CA GLY A 70 1.98 -12.05 -7.88
C GLY A 70 1.19 -11.13 -8.81
N MET A 71 1.10 -9.84 -8.45
CA MET A 71 0.53 -8.80 -9.30
C MET A 71 1.62 -8.17 -10.18
N ASN A 72 1.21 -7.55 -11.29
CA ASN A 72 2.14 -6.85 -12.15
C ASN A 72 2.55 -5.50 -11.53
N GLY A 73 3.77 -5.45 -10.97
CA GLY A 73 4.38 -4.26 -10.37
C GLY A 73 4.41 -3.03 -11.29
N ALA A 74 4.39 -3.20 -12.62
CA ALA A 74 4.39 -2.09 -13.58
C ALA A 74 3.10 -1.25 -13.54
N LYS A 75 1.99 -1.81 -13.06
CA LYS A 75 0.72 -1.06 -12.88
C LYS A 75 0.77 -0.04 -11.75
N PHE A 76 1.65 -0.24 -10.77
CA PHE A 76 1.83 0.62 -9.61
C PHE A 76 2.85 1.74 -9.92
N ALA A 77 2.51 2.57 -10.91
CA ALA A 77 3.30 3.70 -11.38
C ALA A 77 2.75 5.04 -10.84
N ASP A 78 3.32 6.16 -11.29
CA ASP A 78 3.02 7.51 -10.77
C ASP A 78 1.52 7.89 -10.82
N ARG A 79 0.78 7.40 -11.82
CA ARG A 79 -0.66 7.64 -11.90
C ARG A 79 -1.43 6.93 -10.78
N TRP A 80 -1.08 5.67 -10.50
CA TRP A 80 -1.67 4.93 -9.39
C TRP A 80 -1.31 5.58 -8.06
N HIS A 81 -0.04 5.95 -7.87
CA HIS A 81 0.44 6.61 -6.66
C HIS A 81 -0.28 7.94 -6.39
N ARG A 82 -0.47 8.79 -7.41
CA ARG A 82 -1.26 10.02 -7.28
C ARG A 82 -2.70 9.76 -6.85
N ASN A 83 -3.34 8.74 -7.42
CA ASN A 83 -4.70 8.38 -7.04
C ASN A 83 -4.77 7.80 -5.61
N PHE A 84 -3.79 6.99 -5.22
CA PHE A 84 -3.64 6.46 -3.87
C PHE A 84 -3.52 7.59 -2.84
N LEU A 85 -2.64 8.58 -3.06
CA LEU A 85 -2.51 9.73 -2.16
C LEU A 85 -3.76 10.61 -2.13
N ARG A 86 -4.51 10.70 -3.24
CA ARG A 86 -5.78 11.43 -3.27
C ARG A 86 -6.86 10.76 -2.41
N ARG A 87 -6.89 9.43 -2.40
CA ARG A 87 -7.78 8.65 -1.53
C ARG A 87 -7.33 8.67 -0.07
N ASN A 88 -6.01 8.66 0.17
CA ASN A 88 -5.39 8.58 1.49
C ASN A 88 -4.67 9.89 1.84
N ARG A 89 -5.45 10.97 2.01
CA ARG A 89 -4.92 12.34 2.26
C ARG A 89 -4.02 12.43 3.49
N GLU A 90 -4.33 11.69 4.55
CA GLU A 90 -3.55 11.71 5.80
C GLU A 90 -2.09 11.29 5.58
N ILE A 91 -1.85 10.32 4.70
CA ILE A 91 -0.50 9.87 4.34
C ILE A 91 0.21 10.92 3.51
N SER A 92 -0.50 11.54 2.57
CA SER A 92 0.06 12.63 1.77
C SER A 92 0.56 13.76 2.65
N LEU A 93 -0.17 14.10 3.72
CA LEU A 93 0.21 15.14 4.68
C LEU A 93 1.42 14.71 5.54
N ARG A 94 1.43 13.48 6.05
CA ARG A 94 2.55 12.97 6.88
C ARG A 94 3.83 12.72 6.10
N MET A 95 3.73 12.25 4.85
CA MET A 95 4.89 12.14 3.97
C MET A 95 5.49 13.51 3.65
N LEU A 96 4.66 14.55 3.49
CA LEU A 96 5.13 15.92 3.31
C LEU A 96 5.79 16.48 4.58
N SER A 97 5.35 16.08 5.78
CA SER A 97 6.04 16.44 7.03
C SER A 97 7.35 15.68 7.26
N ALA A 98 7.46 14.43 6.77
CA ALA A 98 8.70 13.64 6.79
C ALA A 98 9.74 14.11 5.76
N LEU A 99 9.32 14.88 4.74
CA LEU A 99 10.17 15.59 3.78
C LEU A 99 10.88 16.83 4.36
N ASN A 100 11.14 16.86 5.67
CA ASN A 100 12.19 17.72 6.21
C ASN A 100 13.55 17.17 5.72
N PHE A 101 13.94 17.55 4.50
CA PHE A 101 15.22 17.24 3.87
C PHE A 101 16.43 17.51 4.77
N LYS A 102 16.29 18.42 5.75
CA LYS A 102 17.27 18.67 6.82
C LYS A 102 17.51 17.43 7.70
N LYS A 103 16.46 16.77 8.19
CA LYS A 103 16.56 15.53 8.99
C LYS A 103 17.01 14.32 8.17
N SER A 104 16.63 14.22 6.90
CA SER A 104 17.16 13.18 5.99
C SER A 104 18.68 13.28 5.81
N ARG A 105 19.27 14.47 5.95
CA ARG A 105 20.72 14.70 5.94
C ARG A 105 21.40 14.41 7.28
N GLU A 106 20.65 14.24 8.36
CA GLU A 106 21.14 13.87 9.69
C GLU A 106 21.33 12.35 9.86
N TRP A 107 20.98 11.54 8.85
CA TRP A 107 21.29 10.11 8.79
C TRP A 107 22.78 9.89 8.56
N THR A 108 23.55 9.94 9.64
CA THR A 108 24.95 9.55 9.69
C THR A 108 25.09 8.03 9.76
N ALA A 109 26.26 7.49 9.42
CA ALA A 109 26.54 6.04 9.47
C ALA A 109 26.22 5.42 10.84
N ALA A 110 26.46 6.17 11.93
CA ALA A 110 26.12 5.76 13.29
C ALA A 110 24.62 5.50 13.48
N ARG A 111 23.74 6.39 13.00
CA ARG A 111 22.29 6.19 13.09
C ARG A 111 21.79 5.04 12.22
N TYR A 112 22.47 4.79 11.11
CA TYR A 112 22.17 3.64 10.26
C TYR A 112 22.51 2.32 10.95
N GLU A 113 23.66 2.24 11.62
CA GLU A 113 24.04 1.07 12.42
C GLU A 113 23.12 0.87 13.63
N GLU A 114 22.78 1.92 14.36
CA GLU A 114 21.81 1.87 15.46
C GLU A 114 20.45 1.34 15.00
N TRP A 115 19.97 1.81 13.83
CA TRP A 115 18.73 1.33 13.23
C TRP A 115 18.80 -0.15 12.84
N ILE A 116 19.91 -0.59 12.25
CA ILE A 116 20.13 -2.02 11.93
C ILE A 116 20.16 -2.86 13.19
N SER A 117 20.85 -2.42 14.25
CA SER A 117 20.90 -3.12 15.52
C SER A 117 19.52 -3.20 16.19
N LEU A 118 18.69 -2.16 16.04
CA LEU A 118 17.32 -2.15 16.55
C LEU A 118 16.42 -3.12 15.76
N LEU A 119 16.57 -3.18 14.44
CA LEU A 119 15.87 -4.16 13.60
C LEU A 119 16.31 -5.60 13.89
N GLN A 120 17.59 -5.82 14.19
CA GLN A 120 18.11 -7.13 14.60
C GLN A 120 17.52 -7.53 15.96
N LYS A 121 17.54 -6.63 16.95
CA LYS A 121 16.88 -6.88 18.26
C LYS A 121 15.39 -7.20 18.13
N LEU A 122 14.64 -6.44 17.34
CA LEU A 122 13.20 -6.70 17.14
C LEU A 122 12.94 -8.04 16.44
N LYS A 123 13.84 -8.48 15.58
CA LYS A 123 13.79 -9.81 14.97
C LYS A 123 14.10 -10.90 16.01
N ASP A 124 15.11 -10.69 16.84
CA ASP A 124 15.52 -11.64 17.88
C ASP A 124 14.46 -11.75 19.00
N ASP A 125 13.75 -10.66 19.28
CA ASP A 125 12.63 -10.58 20.22
C ASP A 125 11.30 -11.16 19.65
N ALA A 126 11.36 -11.84 18.50
CA ALA A 126 10.22 -12.48 17.82
C ALA A 126 9.03 -11.53 17.53
N PHE A 127 9.27 -10.21 17.49
CA PHE A 127 8.23 -9.20 17.24
C PHE A 127 7.56 -9.37 15.86
N LEU A 128 8.26 -10.00 14.91
CA LEU A 128 7.73 -10.34 13.58
C LEU A 128 7.01 -11.69 13.51
N ASP A 129 7.09 -12.51 14.57
CA ASP A 129 6.54 -13.87 14.59
C ASP A 129 5.21 -13.96 15.36
N ASN A 130 4.77 -12.89 16.05
CA ASN A 130 3.52 -12.89 16.81
C ASN A 130 2.53 -11.82 16.31
N PRO A 131 1.58 -12.15 15.43
CA PRO A 131 0.62 -11.20 14.88
C PRO A 131 -0.44 -10.68 15.88
N ASP A 132 -0.56 -11.28 17.08
CA ASP A 132 -1.53 -10.91 18.12
C ASP A 132 -0.89 -10.30 19.38
N GLY A 133 0.38 -9.89 19.32
CA GLY A 133 1.10 -9.26 20.42
C GLY A 133 0.89 -7.74 20.53
N ILE A 134 -0.36 -7.31 20.76
CA ILE A 134 -0.87 -6.13 21.50
C ILE A 134 -2.39 -6.05 21.25
#